data_AF-A0A6B2LZU7-F1
#
_entry.id   AF-A0A6B2LZU7-F1
#
_cell.length_a   1.000
_cell.length_b   1.000
_cell.length_c   1.000
_cell.angle_alpha   90.00
_cell.angle_beta   90.00
_cell.angle_gamma   90.00
#
_symmetry.space_group_name_H-M   'P 1'
#
loop_
_entity.id
_entity.type
_entity.pdbx_description
1 polymer ?
#
loop_
_entity_poly.entity_id
_entity_poly.type
_entity_poly.pdbx_seq_one_letter_code
_entity_poly.pdbx_strand_id
1 'polypeptide(L)'
;MLDALKHTLYAGLGATVVTVEKIEAGLQDLVSRGKISADEARETARKISEESKKEFTEARSSLESMFEDLLKKAPVARSKDVEEINKRLDSIQKELKKLKSSDS
;
A
#
# COMPACT_ATOMS: atom_id res chain seq x y z
N MET A 1 -1.72 3.65 -14.59
CA MET A 1 -1.31 2.26 -14.26
C MET A 1 -1.71 1.85 -12.85
N LEU A 2 -1.41 2.64 -11.81
CA LEU A 2 -1.84 2.35 -10.44
C LEU A 2 -3.37 2.21 -10.29
N ASP A 3 -4.17 3.08 -10.91
CA ASP A 3 -5.64 2.96 -10.84
C ASP A 3 -6.19 1.72 -11.52
N ALA A 4 -5.61 1.30 -12.64
CA ALA A 4 -6.00 0.07 -13.32
C ALA A 4 -5.70 -1.17 -12.45
N LEU A 5 -4.51 -1.22 -11.82
CA LEU A 5 -4.14 -2.28 -10.89
C LEU A 5 -5.07 -2.32 -9.68
N LYS A 6 -5.38 -1.15 -9.09
CA LYS A 6 -6.35 -1.04 -7.99
C LYS A 6 -7.72 -1.55 -8.42
N HIS A 7 -8.23 -1.11 -9.56
CA HIS A 7 -9.53 -1.56 -10.06
C HIS A 7 -9.55 -3.07 -10.35
N THR A 8 -8.48 -3.65 -10.90
CA THR A 8 -8.37 -5.11 -11.07
C THR A 8 -8.32 -5.85 -9.74
N LEU A 9 -7.61 -5.32 -8.74
CA LEU A 9 -7.60 -5.87 -7.39
C LEU A 9 -9.00 -5.82 -6.74
N TYR A 10 -9.69 -4.68 -6.81
CA TYR A 10 -11.05 -4.55 -6.29
C TYR A 10 -12.05 -5.47 -7.00
N ALA A 11 -11.96 -5.57 -8.33
CA ALA A 11 -12.78 -6.48 -9.12
C ALA A 11 -12.49 -7.96 -8.76
N GLY A 12 -11.22 -8.33 -8.56
CA GLY A 12 -10.82 -9.67 -8.14
C GLY A 12 -11.26 -10.03 -6.71
N LEU A 13 -11.39 -9.03 -5.84
CA LEU A 13 -11.91 -9.17 -4.47
C LEU A 13 -13.44 -9.05 -4.38
N GLY A 14 -14.12 -8.74 -5.49
CA GLY A 14 -15.57 -8.50 -5.51
C GLY A 14 -16.02 -7.24 -4.78
N ALA A 15 -15.11 -6.31 -4.47
CA ALA A 15 -15.41 -5.08 -3.77
C ALA A 15 -15.86 -3.98 -4.73
N THR A 16 -16.96 -3.28 -4.42
CA THR A 16 -17.36 -2.07 -5.13
C THR A 16 -16.75 -0.84 -4.47
N VAL A 17 -16.09 0.03 -5.25
CA VAL A 17 -15.54 1.29 -4.73
C VAL A 17 -16.67 2.31 -4.62
N VAL A 18 -17.05 2.66 -3.40
CA VAL A 18 -17.94 3.79 -3.13
C VAL A 18 -17.08 5.02 -2.87
N THR A 19 -17.29 6.08 -3.66
CA THR A 19 -16.54 7.33 -3.51
C THR A 19 -17.30 8.32 -2.61
N VAL A 20 -16.58 9.30 -2.05
CA VAL A 20 -17.18 10.32 -1.18
C VAL A 20 -18.29 11.08 -1.91
N GLU A 21 -18.12 11.36 -3.21
CA GLU A 21 -19.14 12.06 -4.02
C GLU A 21 -20.45 11.25 -4.11
N LYS A 22 -20.37 9.92 -4.17
CA LYS A 22 -21.58 9.06 -4.19
C LYS A 22 -22.29 9.06 -2.84
N ILE A 23 -21.54 9.14 -1.74
CA ILE A 23 -22.11 9.22 -0.39
C ILE A 23 -22.80 10.57 -0.20
N GLU A 24 -22.15 11.66 -0.59
CA GLU A 24 -22.73 13.01 -0.54
C GLU A 24 -23.99 13.11 -1.40
N ALA A 25 -23.97 12.57 -2.62
CA ALA A 25 -25.16 12.55 -3.49
C ALA A 25 -26.32 11.75 -2.88
N GLY A 26 -26.03 10.62 -2.22
CA GLY A 26 -27.04 9.82 -1.52
C GLY A 26 -27.65 10.54 -0.32
N LEU A 27 -26.82 11.23 0.47
CA LEU A 27 -27.28 12.04 1.59
C LEU A 27 -28.12 13.24 1.11
N GLN A 28 -27.72 13.89 0.01
CA GLN A 28 -28.47 14.98 -0.60
C GLN A 28 -29.86 14.52 -1.10
N ASP A 29 -29.98 13.32 -1.65
CA ASP A 29 -31.27 12.73 -2.05
C ASP A 29 -32.18 12.42 -0.84
N LEU A 30 -31.59 12.06 0.30
CA LEU A 30 -32.37 11.89 1.54
C LEU A 30 -32.89 13.21 2.09
N VAL A 31 -32.10 14.29 1.97
CA VAL A 31 -32.55 15.66 2.32
C VAL A 31 -33.66 16.12 1.39
N SER A 32 -33.51 15.92 0.07
CA SER A 32 -34.50 16.36 -0.91
C SER A 32 -35.86 15.66 -0.73
N ARG A 33 -35.84 14.41 -0.26
CA ARG A 33 -37.04 13.64 0.10
C ARG A 33 -37.59 13.95 1.49
N GLY A 34 -36.98 14.88 2.23
CA GLY A 34 -37.38 15.27 3.59
C GLY A 34 -37.15 14.16 4.63
N LYS A 35 -36.32 13.16 4.34
CA LYS A 35 -36.06 12.04 5.25
C LYS A 35 -35.04 12.38 6.34
N ILE A 36 -34.12 13.29 6.06
CA ILE A 36 -33.10 13.78 7.00
C ILE A 36 -32.96 15.29 6.85
N SER A 37 -32.47 15.96 7.88
CA SER A 37 -32.16 17.39 7.80
C SER A 37 -30.83 17.65 7.09
N ALA A 38 -30.64 18.88 6.57
CA ALA A 38 -29.37 19.28 5.97
C ALA A 38 -28.19 19.22 6.97
N ASP A 39 -28.46 19.49 8.25
CA ASP A 39 -27.43 19.44 9.30
C ASP A 39 -27.06 18.00 9.65
N GLU A 40 -28.04 17.10 9.71
CA GLU A 40 -27.83 15.66 9.92
C GLU A 40 -27.06 15.01 8.75
N ALA A 41 -27.34 15.44 7.52
CA ALA A 41 -26.58 15.02 6.34
C ALA A 41 -25.11 15.46 6.43
N ARG A 42 -24.85 16.71 6.83
CA ARG A 42 -23.48 17.24 6.99
C ARG A 42 -22.72 16.54 8.11
N GLU A 43 -23.38 16.28 9.24
CA GLU A 43 -22.75 15.57 10.35
C GLU A 43 -22.40 14.13 9.96
N THR A 44 -23.33 13.44 9.29
CA THR A 44 -23.11 12.08 8.78
C THR A 44 -21.97 12.02 7.76
N ALA A 45 -21.95 12.94 6.79
CA ALA A 45 -20.88 13.02 5.81
C ALA A 45 -19.50 13.22 6.48
N ARG A 46 -19.44 14.08 7.50
CA ARG A 46 -18.22 14.33 8.26
C ARG A 46 -17.76 13.09 9.02
N LYS A 47 -18.68 12.40 9.73
CA LYS A 47 -18.36 11.16 10.46
C LYS A 47 -17.82 10.09 9.52
N ILE A 48 -18.48 9.86 8.40
CA ILE A 48 -18.03 8.91 7.37
C ILE A 48 -16.64 9.28 6.87
N SER A 49 -16.36 10.56 6.60
CA SER A 49 -15.04 11.01 6.14
C SER A 49 -13.93 10.76 7.18
N GLU A 50 -14.22 11.01 8.45
CA GLU A 50 -13.28 10.81 9.56
C GLU A 50 -13.02 9.31 9.80
N GLU A 51 -14.06 8.48 9.85
CA GLU A 51 -13.94 7.02 10.00
C GLU A 51 -13.24 6.39 8.80
N SER A 52 -13.60 6.78 7.58
CA SER A 52 -12.98 6.26 6.35
C SER A 52 -11.47 6.52 6.33
N LYS A 53 -11.02 7.69 6.78
CA LYS A 53 -9.57 8.00 6.88
C LYS A 53 -8.85 7.08 7.85
N LYS A 54 -9.47 6.79 8.99
CA LYS A 54 -8.91 5.88 10.00
C LYS A 54 -8.84 4.45 9.45
N GLU A 55 -9.95 3.92 8.95
CA GLU A 55 -10.03 2.57 8.37
C GLU A 55 -9.06 2.41 7.20
N PHE A 56 -8.94 3.41 6.32
CA PHE A 56 -8.00 3.39 5.21
C PHE A 56 -6.54 3.32 5.68
N THR A 57 -6.21 4.00 6.78
CA THR A 57 -4.85 3.98 7.35
C THR A 57 -4.51 2.59 7.91
N GLU A 58 -5.44 1.99 8.65
CA GLU A 58 -5.29 0.64 9.21
C GLU A 58 -5.24 -0.44 8.12
N ALA A 59 -6.12 -0.34 7.13
CA ALA A 59 -6.14 -1.22 5.96
C ALA A 59 -4.85 -1.10 5.15
N ARG A 60 -4.32 0.11 4.96
CA ARG A 60 -3.05 0.34 4.28
C ARG A 60 -1.90 -0.31 5.03
N SER A 61 -1.81 -0.13 6.34
CA SER A 61 -0.76 -0.75 7.15
C SER A 61 -0.83 -2.28 7.12
N SER A 62 -2.04 -2.84 7.17
CA SER A 62 -2.27 -4.28 7.04
C SER A 62 -1.90 -4.81 5.64
N LEU A 63 -2.17 -4.04 4.60
CA LEU A 63 -1.77 -4.37 3.24
C LEU A 63 -0.24 -4.32 3.10
N GLU A 64 0.40 -3.28 3.63
CA GLU A 64 1.87 -3.14 3.60
C GLU A 64 2.55 -4.32 4.31
N SER A 65 2.06 -4.73 5.49
CA SER A 65 2.61 -5.90 6.20
C SER A 65 2.40 -7.21 5.44
N MET A 66 1.24 -7.40 4.83
CA MET A 66 0.96 -8.57 3.98
C MET A 66 1.92 -8.62 2.78
N PHE A 67 2.14 -7.49 2.11
CA PHE A 67 3.08 -7.40 0.99
C PHE A 67 4.52 -7.65 1.44
N GLU A 68 4.95 -7.10 2.58
CA GLU A 68 6.27 -7.38 3.14
C GLU A 68 6.45 -8.86 3.43
N ASP A 69 5.47 -9.53 4.02
CA ASP A 69 5.56 -10.94 4.35
C ASP A 69 5.56 -11.85 3.13
N LEU A 70 4.81 -11.47 2.08
CA LEU A 70 4.88 -12.15 0.78
C LEU A 70 6.27 -11.98 0.14
N LEU A 71 6.80 -10.76 0.13
CA LEU A 71 8.16 -10.49 -0.37
C LEU A 71 9.23 -11.18 0.46
N LYS A 72 9.00 -11.40 1.75
CA LYS A 72 9.93 -12.16 2.59
C LYS A 72 10.02 -13.64 2.21
N LYS A 73 8.89 -14.22 1.80
CA LYS A 73 8.77 -15.64 1.42
C LYS A 73 9.06 -15.88 -0.06
N ALA A 74 9.01 -14.84 -0.89
CA ALA A 74 9.29 -14.95 -2.31
C ALA A 74 10.80 -15.17 -2.56
N PRO A 75 11.18 -16.04 -3.51
CA PRO A 75 12.58 -16.29 -3.87
C PRO A 75 13.14 -15.16 -4.74
N VAL A 76 13.13 -13.93 -4.21
CA VAL A 76 13.64 -12.72 -4.86
C VAL A 76 14.77 -12.13 -4.02
N ALA A 77 15.91 -11.88 -4.66
CA ALA A 77 17.04 -11.23 -4.01
C ALA A 77 16.67 -9.79 -3.65
N ARG A 78 16.76 -9.43 -2.37
CA ARG A 78 16.52 -8.06 -1.93
C ARG A 78 17.75 -7.21 -2.21
N SER A 79 17.56 -5.89 -2.34
CA SER A 79 18.67 -4.95 -2.55
C SER A 79 19.77 -5.08 -1.48
N LYS A 80 19.38 -5.34 -0.23
CA LYS A 80 20.31 -5.58 0.88
C LYS A 80 21.15 -6.84 0.68
N ASP A 81 20.53 -7.92 0.21
CA ASP A 81 21.21 -9.19 -0.05
C ASP A 81 22.26 -9.01 -1.16
N VAL A 82 21.91 -8.25 -2.21
CA VAL A 82 22.83 -7.89 -3.30
C VAL A 82 23.99 -7.03 -2.80
N GLU A 83 23.71 -6.04 -1.95
CA GLU A 83 24.75 -5.17 -1.37
C GLU A 83 25.73 -5.96 -0.49
N GLU A 84 25.23 -6.89 0.32
CA GLU A 84 26.04 -7.77 1.16
C GLU A 84 26.92 -8.70 0.32
N ILE A 85 26.36 -9.29 -0.74
CA ILE A 85 27.11 -10.10 -1.71
C ILE A 85 28.23 -9.28 -2.36
N ASN A 86 27.95 -8.05 -2.79
CA ASN A 86 28.95 -7.17 -3.39
C ASN A 86 30.10 -6.84 -2.41
N LYS A 87 29.80 -6.54 -1.14
CA LYS A 87 30.83 -6.30 -0.11
C LYS A 87 31.71 -7.52 0.10
N ARG A 88 31.12 -8.72 0.15
CA ARG A 88 31.88 -9.98 0.27
C ARG A 88 32.75 -10.22 -0.96
N LEU A 89 32.23 -9.97 -2.16
CA LEU A 89 32.98 -10.02 -3.42
C LEU A 89 34.18 -9.08 -3.40
N ASP A 90 34.00 -7.83 -3.00
CA ASP A 90 35.07 -6.84 -2.92
C ASP A 90 36.18 -7.25 -1.94
N SER A 91 35.80 -7.83 -0.79
CA SER A 91 36.77 -8.33 0.20
C SER A 91 37.61 -9.47 -0.38
N ILE A 92 36.95 -10.45 -1.00
CA ILE A 92 37.62 -11.60 -1.62
C ILE A 92 38.53 -11.13 -2.75
N GLN A 93 38.08 -10.18 -3.58
CA GLN A 93 38.89 -9.60 -4.65
C GLN A 93 40.15 -8.90 -4.11
N LYS A 94 40.04 -8.17 -2.99
CA LYS A 94 41.19 -7.55 -2.32
C LYS A 94 42.18 -8.59 -1.79
N GLU A 95 41.70 -9.65 -1.17
CA GLU A 95 42.55 -10.75 -0.66
C GLU A 95 43.26 -11.50 -1.79
N LEU A 96 42.54 -11.83 -2.86
CA LEU A 96 43.13 -12.44 -4.05
C LEU A 96 44.22 -11.57 -4.68
N LYS A 97 44.02 -10.24 -4.71
CA LYS A 97 45.01 -9.31 -5.22
C LYS A 97 46.27 -9.29 -4.35
N LYS A 98 46.12 -9.33 -3.02
CA LYS A 98 47.24 -9.40 -2.07
C LYS A 98 48.04 -10.70 -2.21
N LEU A 99 47.36 -11.84 -2.35
CA LEU A 99 48.00 -13.14 -2.55
C LEU A 99 48.79 -13.17 -3.86
N LYS A 100 48.19 -12.71 -4.97
CA LYS A 100 48.89 -12.63 -6.26
C LYS A 100 50.11 -11.70 -6.24
N SER A 101 50.08 -10.63 -5.45
CA SER A 101 51.23 -9.73 -5.31
C SER A 101 52.30 -10.23 -4.33
N SER A 102 52.03 -11.30 -3.57
CA SER A 102 52.98 -11.88 -2.61
C SER A 102 53.71 -13.10 -3.18
N ASP A 103 53.23 -13.66 -4.29
CA ASP A 103 53.83 -14.78 -5.06
C ASP A 103 54.64 -14.30 -6.29
N SER A 104 54.78 -12.97 -6.49
CA SER A 104 55.62 -12.33 -7.53
C SER A 104 56.76 -11.56 -6.88
#